data_AF-A0A935YUS3-F1
#
_entry.id   AF-A0A935YUS3-F1
#
_cell.length_a   1.000
_cell.length_b   1.000
_cell.length_c   1.000
_cell.angle_alpha   90.00
_cell.angle_beta   90.00
_cell.angle_gamma   90.00
#
_symmetry.space_group_name_H-M   'P 1'
#
loop_
_entity.id
_entity.type
_entity.pdbx_description
1 polymer ?
#
loop_
_entity_poly.entity_id
_entity_poly.type
_entity_poly.pdbx_seq_one_letter_code
_entity_poly.pdbx_strand_id
1 'polypeptide(L)'
;MTKEFYNNYSNEFKKTVAAEAYSATPRGGYPEVAEKYNIPVELVFDWVKLFFPPPPSPFSAQHIWIGTSEKSENDFHRYFNYADDYYAKFEAGIECSPNDTGCAFCIDLNSRYLYDEDLLFYFYSANLMPSKEIINELPLSTKSCRESILIASSKLGIRTANAIFSYADPSTTIDNKSKLYNGLIYLGLFQDRQQLNAHK
;
A
#
# COMPACT_ATOMS: atom_id res chain seq x y z
N MET A 1 28.43 9.28 -21.77
CA MET A 1 27.42 10.13 -22.44
C MET A 1 27.27 11.41 -21.63
N THR A 2 27.44 12.58 -22.25
CA THR A 2 27.39 13.89 -21.57
C THR A 2 25.96 14.31 -21.23
N LYS A 3 25.78 15.08 -20.15
CA LYS A 3 24.47 15.61 -19.69
C LYS A 3 23.70 16.40 -20.76
N GLU A 4 24.38 16.91 -21.78
CA GLU A 4 23.76 17.61 -22.92
C GLU A 4 22.89 16.69 -23.80
N PHE A 5 23.21 15.39 -23.91
CA PHE A 5 22.39 14.46 -24.71
C PHE A 5 21.02 14.16 -24.06
N TYR A 6 20.93 14.24 -22.73
CA TYR A 6 19.71 13.97 -21.96
C TYR A 6 18.62 15.05 -22.11
N ASN A 7 19.00 16.27 -22.50
CA ASN A 7 18.11 17.44 -22.52
C ASN A 7 17.57 17.79 -23.91
N ASN A 8 17.92 17.03 -24.96
CA ASN A 8 17.50 17.35 -26.33
C ASN A 8 16.10 16.85 -26.71
N TYR A 9 15.43 16.11 -25.82
CA TYR A 9 14.11 15.54 -26.11
C TYR A 9 13.01 16.33 -25.39
N SER A 10 11.94 16.64 -26.11
CA SER A 10 10.74 17.27 -25.51
C SER A 10 10.09 16.33 -24.51
N ASN A 11 9.44 16.88 -23.47
CA ASN A 11 8.73 16.06 -22.49
C ASN A 11 7.63 15.19 -23.12
N GLU A 12 6.98 15.68 -24.18
CA GLU A 12 5.96 14.90 -24.90
C GLU A 12 6.56 13.68 -25.61
N PHE A 13 7.74 13.83 -26.21
CA PHE A 13 8.47 12.69 -26.76
C PHE A 13 8.85 11.69 -25.67
N LYS A 14 9.45 12.16 -24.56
CA LYS A 14 9.86 11.30 -23.45
C LYS A 14 8.69 10.51 -22.85
N LYS A 15 7.52 11.16 -22.67
CA LYS A 15 6.28 10.51 -22.21
C LYS A 15 5.79 9.44 -23.19
N THR A 16 5.86 9.71 -24.49
CA THR A 16 5.40 8.76 -25.53
C THR A 16 6.23 7.49 -25.49
N VAL A 17 7.55 7.62 -25.46
CA VAL A 17 8.47 6.47 -25.35
C VAL A 17 8.26 5.72 -24.04
N ALA A 18 8.14 6.44 -22.92
CA ALA A 18 7.90 5.82 -21.62
C ALA A 18 6.57 5.06 -21.55
N ALA A 19 5.50 5.60 -22.15
CA ALA A 19 4.19 4.96 -22.18
C ALA A 19 4.19 3.67 -23.01
N GLU A 20 4.86 3.69 -24.16
CA GLU A 20 5.06 2.46 -24.96
C GLU A 20 5.85 1.42 -24.18
N ALA A 21 6.96 1.83 -23.56
CA ALA A 21 7.78 0.94 -22.76
C ALA A 21 7.04 0.37 -21.54
N TYR A 22 6.17 1.15 -20.89
CA TYR A 22 5.46 0.75 -19.68
C TYR A 22 4.20 -0.10 -19.97
N SER A 23 3.39 0.30 -20.94
CA SER A 23 2.06 -0.30 -21.18
C SER A 23 2.01 -1.27 -22.36
N ALA A 24 3.01 -1.25 -23.24
CA ALA A 24 3.03 -2.02 -24.47
C ALA A 24 4.43 -2.58 -24.76
N THR A 25 5.14 -3.02 -23.72
CA THR A 25 6.51 -3.54 -23.87
C THR A 25 6.54 -4.64 -24.94
N PRO A 26 7.28 -4.45 -26.05
CA PRO A 26 7.45 -5.48 -27.07
C PRO A 26 8.10 -6.75 -26.52
N ARG A 27 8.04 -7.86 -27.27
CA ARG A 27 8.68 -9.13 -26.83
C ARG A 27 10.18 -8.98 -26.54
N GLY A 28 10.88 -8.07 -27.23
CA GLY A 28 12.29 -7.74 -27.00
C GLY A 28 12.56 -6.79 -25.83
N GLY A 29 11.53 -6.35 -25.09
CA GLY A 29 11.70 -5.50 -23.92
C GLY A 29 12.03 -4.04 -24.25
N TYR A 30 12.62 -3.33 -23.29
CA TYR A 30 13.05 -1.93 -23.46
C TYR A 30 14.13 -1.72 -24.53
N PRO A 31 15.05 -2.67 -24.80
CA PRO A 31 15.99 -2.54 -25.92
C PRO A 31 15.33 -2.38 -27.29
N GLU A 32 14.22 -3.10 -27.55
CA GLU A 32 13.48 -2.97 -28.81
C GLU A 32 12.82 -1.59 -28.95
N VAL A 33 12.28 -1.06 -27.85
CA VAL A 33 11.76 0.32 -27.80
C VAL A 33 12.88 1.32 -28.07
N ALA A 34 14.05 1.14 -27.46
CA ALA A 34 15.20 2.02 -27.64
C ALA A 34 15.67 2.05 -29.10
N GLU A 35 15.74 0.88 -29.75
CA GLU A 35 16.10 0.74 -31.18
C GLU A 35 15.08 1.45 -32.09
N LYS A 36 13.79 1.25 -31.85
CA LYS A 36 12.70 1.90 -32.61
C LYS A 36 12.82 3.42 -32.63
N TYR A 37 13.18 4.02 -31.50
CA TYR A 37 13.32 5.47 -31.36
C TYR A 37 14.75 5.98 -31.59
N ASN A 38 15.70 5.09 -31.90
CA ASN A 38 17.12 5.39 -32.07
C ASN A 38 17.71 6.17 -30.88
N ILE A 39 17.43 5.70 -29.67
CA ILE A 39 17.91 6.28 -28.40
C ILE A 39 18.65 5.24 -27.56
N PRO A 40 19.52 5.65 -26.62
CA PRO A 40 20.08 4.76 -25.61
C PRO A 40 18.99 4.13 -24.74
N VAL A 41 19.14 2.84 -24.41
CA VAL A 41 18.17 2.11 -23.59
C VAL A 41 18.03 2.69 -22.18
N GLU A 42 19.11 3.29 -21.64
CA GLU A 42 19.12 3.94 -20.33
C GLU A 42 18.13 5.11 -20.28
N LEU A 43 17.94 5.83 -21.39
CA LEU A 43 16.93 6.90 -21.47
C LEU A 43 15.51 6.34 -21.37
N VAL A 44 15.25 5.16 -21.93
CA VAL A 44 13.95 4.49 -21.79
C VAL A 44 13.70 4.17 -20.31
N PHE A 45 14.67 3.58 -19.62
CA PHE A 45 14.57 3.30 -18.18
C PHE A 45 14.34 4.57 -17.35
N ASP A 46 15.10 5.62 -17.61
CA ASP A 46 14.99 6.88 -16.87
C ASP A 46 13.65 7.56 -17.13
N TRP A 47 13.14 7.54 -18.36
CA TRP A 47 11.85 8.15 -18.69
C TRP A 47 10.68 7.32 -18.15
N VAL A 48 10.77 5.98 -18.15
CA VAL A 48 9.79 5.13 -17.46
C VAL A 48 9.78 5.47 -15.97
N LYS A 49 10.93 5.53 -15.30
CA LYS A 49 10.98 5.92 -13.87
C LYS A 49 10.46 7.34 -13.62
N LEU A 50 10.66 8.26 -14.55
CA LEU A 50 10.24 9.65 -14.43
C LEU A 50 8.72 9.81 -14.56
N PHE A 51 8.10 9.12 -15.53
CA PHE A 51 6.67 9.29 -15.85
C PHE A 51 5.77 8.20 -15.24
N PHE A 52 6.34 7.03 -14.95
CA PHE A 52 5.69 5.85 -14.36
C PHE A 52 6.56 5.31 -13.21
N PRO A 53 6.81 6.12 -12.16
CA PRO A 53 7.62 5.68 -11.03
C PRO A 53 7.03 4.41 -10.43
N PRO A 54 7.86 3.43 -10.04
CA PRO A 54 7.35 2.25 -9.36
C PRO A 54 6.61 2.70 -8.09
N PRO A 55 5.50 2.02 -7.73
CA PRO A 55 4.84 2.30 -6.48
C PRO A 55 5.81 2.06 -5.30
N PRO A 56 5.58 2.68 -4.14
CA PRO A 56 6.34 2.37 -2.93
C PRO A 56 6.34 0.86 -2.69
N SER A 57 7.51 0.31 -2.35
CA SER A 57 7.61 -1.12 -2.00
C SER A 57 6.66 -1.46 -0.86
N PRO A 58 5.96 -2.60 -0.91
CA PRO A 58 5.29 -3.15 0.26
C PRO A 58 6.24 -3.22 1.45
N PHE A 59 5.69 -3.04 2.66
CA PHE A 59 6.42 -2.97 3.94
C PHE A 59 7.41 -1.79 4.07
N SER A 60 7.59 -0.93 3.07
CA SER A 60 8.39 0.29 3.24
C SER A 60 7.74 1.25 4.23
N ALA A 61 6.41 1.30 4.25
CA ALA A 61 5.62 1.96 5.27
C ALA A 61 4.35 1.15 5.57
N GLN A 62 3.73 1.40 6.73
CA GLN A 62 2.51 0.71 7.15
C GLN A 62 1.45 1.72 7.58
N HIS A 63 0.24 1.56 7.05
CA HIS A 63 -0.95 2.21 7.58
C HIS A 63 -1.30 1.55 8.92
N ILE A 64 -1.57 2.34 9.96
CA ILE A 64 -1.86 1.83 11.31
C ILE A 64 -3.26 2.29 11.75
N TRP A 65 -4.03 1.35 12.30
CA TRP A 65 -5.27 1.60 13.03
C TRP A 65 -5.17 1.04 14.43
N ILE A 66 -5.58 1.81 15.43
CA ILE A 66 -5.49 1.42 16.85
C ILE A 66 -6.67 2.01 17.63
N GLY A 67 -7.12 1.29 18.66
CA GLY A 67 -8.16 1.77 19.56
C GLY A 67 -8.85 0.67 20.35
N THR A 68 -10.07 0.97 20.77
CA THR A 68 -10.92 0.04 21.51
C THR A 68 -12.10 -0.36 20.63
N SER A 69 -12.15 -1.61 20.22
CA SER A 69 -13.33 -2.19 19.59
C SER A 69 -14.25 -2.75 20.66
N GLU A 70 -15.54 -2.41 20.60
CA GLU A 70 -16.59 -2.95 21.48
C GLU A 70 -17.14 -4.30 20.98
N LYS A 71 -16.59 -4.82 19.88
CA LYS A 71 -17.00 -6.07 19.25
C LYS A 71 -16.49 -7.29 20.01
N SER A 72 -17.15 -8.44 19.82
CA SER A 72 -16.55 -9.73 20.16
C SER A 72 -15.33 -10.01 19.29
N GLU A 73 -14.43 -10.90 19.72
CA GLU A 73 -13.28 -11.31 18.91
C GLU A 73 -13.70 -11.85 17.52
N ASN A 74 -14.73 -12.70 17.49
CA ASN A 74 -15.27 -13.22 16.23
C ASN A 74 -15.86 -12.12 15.34
N ASP A 75 -16.57 -11.15 15.91
CA ASP A 75 -17.08 -9.99 15.15
C ASP A 75 -15.97 -9.09 14.64
N PHE A 76 -14.90 -8.92 15.43
CA PHE A 76 -13.74 -8.16 15.03
C PHE A 76 -13.03 -8.82 13.85
N HIS A 77 -12.80 -10.14 13.89
CA HIS A 77 -12.14 -10.89 12.81
C HIS A 77 -12.98 -10.94 11.52
N ARG A 78 -14.31 -11.06 11.64
CA ARG A 78 -15.23 -11.06 10.48
C ARG A 78 -15.10 -9.83 9.59
N TYR A 79 -14.59 -8.72 10.10
CA TYR A 79 -14.34 -7.50 9.33
C TYR A 79 -13.37 -7.70 8.14
N PHE A 80 -12.45 -8.65 8.27
CA PHE A 80 -11.44 -8.96 7.27
C PHE A 80 -11.85 -10.12 6.33
N ASN A 81 -12.89 -10.88 6.68
CA ASN A 81 -13.38 -11.96 5.83
C ASN A 81 -13.90 -11.43 4.49
N TYR A 82 -13.99 -12.29 3.50
CA TYR A 82 -14.53 -11.99 2.17
C TYR A 82 -15.60 -13.02 1.77
N ALA A 83 -16.31 -12.74 0.69
CA ALA A 83 -17.37 -13.62 0.19
C ALA A 83 -16.78 -14.94 -0.37
N ASP A 84 -17.41 -16.06 -0.04
CA ASP A 84 -16.98 -17.40 -0.48
C ASP A 84 -16.88 -17.54 -2.00
N ASP A 85 -17.69 -16.77 -2.74
CA ASP A 85 -17.74 -16.79 -4.20
C ASP A 85 -16.88 -15.70 -4.87
N TYR A 86 -16.09 -14.95 -4.10
CA TYR A 86 -15.29 -13.84 -4.62
C TYR A 86 -14.34 -14.26 -5.75
N TYR A 87 -13.53 -15.31 -5.55
CA TYR A 87 -12.58 -15.77 -6.56
C TYR A 87 -13.27 -16.30 -7.81
N ALA A 88 -14.39 -17.00 -7.66
CA ALA A 88 -15.18 -17.48 -8.80
C ALA A 88 -15.71 -16.31 -9.65
N LYS A 89 -16.17 -15.23 -9.02
CA LYS A 89 -16.59 -14.00 -9.72
C LYS A 89 -15.42 -13.30 -10.41
N PHE A 90 -14.28 -13.20 -9.72
CA PHE A 90 -13.07 -12.57 -10.25
C PHE A 90 -12.55 -13.32 -11.49
N GLU A 91 -12.46 -14.65 -11.44
CA GLU A 91 -12.02 -15.49 -12.56
C GLU A 91 -13.00 -15.44 -13.74
N ALA A 92 -14.30 -15.30 -13.48
CA ALA A 92 -15.31 -15.13 -14.51
C ALA A 92 -15.27 -13.74 -15.19
N GLY A 93 -14.37 -12.84 -14.74
CA GLY A 93 -14.26 -11.49 -15.28
C GLY A 93 -15.47 -10.61 -14.97
N ILE A 94 -16.25 -10.96 -13.93
CA ILE A 94 -17.39 -10.16 -13.50
C ILE A 94 -16.84 -8.86 -12.91
N GLU A 95 -17.40 -7.74 -13.34
CA GLU A 95 -17.05 -6.44 -12.77
C GLU A 95 -17.42 -6.41 -11.29
N CYS A 96 -16.42 -6.48 -10.42
CA CYS A 96 -16.63 -6.34 -8.98
C CYS A 96 -16.80 -4.86 -8.59
N SER A 97 -17.62 -4.62 -7.58
CA SER A 97 -17.65 -3.40 -6.76
C SER A 97 -17.08 -3.71 -5.37
N PRO A 98 -16.80 -2.71 -4.52
CA PRO A 98 -16.35 -2.97 -3.16
C PRO A 98 -17.26 -3.90 -2.36
N ASN A 99 -18.58 -3.83 -2.58
CA ASN A 99 -19.55 -4.70 -1.92
C ASN A 99 -19.44 -6.16 -2.36
N ASP A 100 -18.99 -6.42 -3.59
CA ASP A 100 -18.86 -7.79 -4.12
C ASP A 100 -17.68 -8.55 -3.51
N THR A 101 -16.76 -7.85 -2.85
CA THR A 101 -15.68 -8.48 -2.07
C THR A 101 -16.22 -9.24 -0.86
N GLY A 102 -17.39 -8.84 -0.32
CA GLY A 102 -17.87 -9.29 0.98
C GLY A 102 -16.97 -8.87 2.17
N CYS A 103 -15.95 -8.05 1.93
CA CYS A 103 -14.98 -7.63 2.92
C CYS A 103 -15.24 -6.22 3.41
N ALA A 104 -15.56 -6.09 4.70
CA ALA A 104 -15.86 -4.80 5.31
C ALA A 104 -14.64 -3.86 5.30
N PHE A 105 -13.42 -4.40 5.43
CA PHE A 105 -12.21 -3.60 5.25
C PHE A 105 -12.08 -3.06 3.82
N CYS A 106 -12.29 -3.89 2.78
CA CYS A 106 -12.27 -3.44 1.38
C CYS A 106 -13.33 -2.38 1.10
N ILE A 107 -14.54 -2.56 1.63
CA ILE A 107 -15.62 -1.57 1.53
C ILE A 107 -15.19 -0.26 2.18
N ASP A 108 -14.57 -0.33 3.36
CA ASP A 108 -14.10 0.86 4.08
C ASP A 108 -12.95 1.59 3.37
N LEU A 109 -12.13 0.86 2.62
CA LEU A 109 -11.10 1.40 1.72
C LEU A 109 -11.64 1.82 0.35
N ASN A 110 -12.93 1.61 0.08
CA ASN A 110 -13.54 1.78 -1.24
C ASN A 110 -12.78 1.03 -2.35
N SER A 111 -12.22 -0.14 -2.00
CA SER A 111 -11.42 -0.96 -2.92
C SER A 111 -12.32 -1.86 -3.75
N ARG A 112 -12.13 -1.82 -5.08
CA ARG A 112 -12.84 -2.69 -6.03
C ARG A 112 -12.49 -4.17 -5.85
N TYR A 113 -11.26 -4.45 -5.40
CA TYR A 113 -10.71 -5.78 -5.26
C TYR A 113 -10.40 -6.09 -3.79
N LEU A 114 -10.31 -7.37 -3.48
CA LEU A 114 -9.86 -7.85 -2.18
C LEU A 114 -8.45 -7.29 -1.88
N TYR A 115 -8.22 -6.94 -0.61
CA TYR A 115 -6.89 -6.53 -0.14
C TYR A 115 -5.91 -7.71 -0.24
N ASP A 116 -4.61 -7.41 -0.27
CA ASP A 116 -3.58 -8.45 -0.23
C ASP A 116 -3.39 -8.92 1.22
N GLU A 117 -3.74 -10.17 1.51
CA GLU A 117 -3.68 -10.73 2.87
C GLU A 117 -2.27 -10.80 3.43
N ASP A 118 -1.25 -10.94 2.58
CA ASP A 118 0.16 -10.96 3.01
C ASP A 118 0.61 -9.60 3.54
N LEU A 119 -0.11 -8.53 3.21
CA LEU A 119 0.18 -7.15 3.65
C LEU A 119 -0.62 -6.74 4.88
N LEU A 120 -1.58 -7.54 5.34
CA LEU A 120 -2.43 -7.25 6.49
C LEU A 120 -1.91 -7.95 7.75
N PHE A 121 -1.79 -7.18 8.83
CA PHE A 121 -1.63 -7.73 10.17
C PHE A 121 -2.73 -7.19 11.07
N TYR A 122 -3.30 -8.02 11.94
CA TYR A 122 -4.21 -7.55 12.99
C TYR A 122 -4.02 -8.34 14.28
N PHE A 123 -4.29 -7.67 15.40
CA PHE A 123 -4.27 -8.25 16.73
C PHE A 123 -5.47 -7.74 17.53
N TYR A 124 -6.10 -8.64 18.26
CA TYR A 124 -7.23 -8.37 19.16
C TYR A 124 -6.96 -9.01 20.52
N SER A 125 -7.34 -8.31 21.58
CA SER A 125 -7.35 -8.81 22.96
C SER A 125 -8.73 -8.60 23.57
N ALA A 126 -9.21 -9.57 24.35
CA ALA A 126 -10.46 -9.43 25.08
C ALA A 126 -10.38 -8.34 26.17
N ASN A 127 -9.18 -7.95 26.60
CA ASN A 127 -8.96 -6.95 27.65
C ASN A 127 -8.24 -5.72 27.09
N LEU A 128 -8.51 -4.55 27.68
CA LEU A 128 -7.72 -3.35 27.41
C LEU A 128 -6.27 -3.55 27.85
N MET A 129 -5.35 -3.23 26.95
CA MET A 129 -3.91 -3.29 27.18
C MET A 129 -3.30 -1.88 27.09
N PRO A 130 -2.19 -1.60 27.76
CA PRO A 130 -1.42 -0.39 27.51
C PRO A 130 -1.06 -0.28 26.02
N SER A 131 -1.19 0.91 25.43
CA SER A 131 -0.97 1.10 23.99
C SER A 131 0.43 0.67 23.56
N LYS A 132 1.43 0.79 24.44
CA LYS A 132 2.78 0.28 24.19
C LYS A 132 2.84 -1.23 23.98
N GLU A 133 2.06 -2.00 24.73
CA GLU A 133 2.03 -3.45 24.63
C GLU A 133 1.36 -3.89 23.34
N ILE A 134 0.21 -3.31 22.99
CA ILE A 134 -0.47 -3.70 21.75
C ILE A 134 0.30 -3.26 20.49
N ILE A 135 0.95 -2.10 20.53
CA ILE A 135 1.85 -1.65 19.44
C ILE A 135 3.04 -2.60 19.31
N ASN A 136 3.41 -3.34 20.37
CA ASN A 136 4.54 -4.25 20.28
C ASN A 136 4.29 -5.48 19.41
N GLU A 137 3.02 -5.85 19.24
CA GLU A 137 2.57 -6.97 18.41
C GLU A 137 2.77 -6.70 16.91
N LEU A 138 2.84 -5.42 16.50
CA LEU A 138 3.00 -5.06 15.09
C LEU A 138 4.31 -5.64 14.51
N PRO A 139 4.26 -6.21 13.29
CA PRO A 139 5.43 -6.73 12.57
C PRO A 139 6.24 -5.59 11.95
N LEU A 140 6.84 -4.76 12.80
CA LEU A 140 7.69 -3.64 12.43
C LEU A 140 9.16 -4.06 12.36
N SER A 141 9.86 -3.53 11.38
CA SER A 141 11.27 -3.81 11.10
C SER A 141 12.21 -2.87 11.86
N THR A 142 11.72 -1.68 12.23
CA THR A 142 12.54 -0.64 12.87
C THR A 142 11.95 -0.13 14.18
N LYS A 143 12.85 0.19 15.12
CA LYS A 143 12.50 0.83 16.39
C LYS A 143 11.95 2.24 16.18
N SER A 144 12.49 2.99 15.22
CA SER A 144 12.05 4.37 14.91
C SER A 144 10.61 4.43 14.41
N CYS A 145 10.17 3.46 13.61
CA CYS A 145 8.76 3.34 13.20
C CYS A 145 7.87 3.16 14.43
N ARG A 146 8.23 2.21 15.30
CA ARG A 146 7.52 1.92 16.55
C ARG A 146 7.42 3.14 17.46
N GLU A 147 8.51 3.87 17.66
CA GLU A 147 8.55 5.09 18.45
C GLU A 147 7.64 6.18 17.85
N SER A 148 7.60 6.31 16.53
CA SER A 148 6.72 7.27 15.84
C SER A 148 5.24 6.93 16.05
N ILE A 149 4.88 5.65 15.99
CA ILE A 149 3.51 5.17 16.26
C ILE A 149 3.12 5.43 17.72
N LEU A 150 4.04 5.20 18.69
CA LEU A 150 3.81 5.50 20.10
C LEU A 150 3.59 7.00 20.35
N ILE A 151 4.40 7.86 19.73
CA ILE A 151 4.26 9.32 19.82
C ILE A 151 2.90 9.76 19.24
N ALA A 152 2.53 9.25 18.07
CA ALA A 152 1.26 9.58 17.44
C ALA A 152 0.06 9.13 18.31
N SER A 153 0.12 7.91 18.84
CA SER A 153 -0.92 7.37 19.73
C SER A 153 -1.08 8.22 20.99
N SER A 154 0.05 8.62 21.61
CA SER A 154 0.06 9.49 22.79
C SER A 154 -0.53 10.88 22.51
N LYS A 155 -0.23 11.47 21.35
CA LYS A 155 -0.79 12.77 20.92
C LYS A 155 -2.31 12.74 20.79
N LEU A 156 -2.89 11.60 20.42
CA LEU A 156 -4.34 11.38 20.35
C LEU A 156 -4.95 10.91 21.68
N GLY A 157 -4.16 10.80 22.75
CA GLY A 157 -4.63 10.36 24.06
C GLY A 157 -4.89 8.85 24.16
N ILE A 158 -4.42 8.05 23.20
CA ILE A 158 -4.60 6.59 23.17
C ILE A 158 -3.60 5.94 24.14
N ARG A 159 -4.01 5.84 25.41
CA ARG A 159 -3.21 5.22 26.48
C ARG A 159 -3.41 3.71 26.58
N THR A 160 -4.61 3.25 26.24
CA THR A 160 -4.99 1.84 26.22
C THR A 160 -5.77 1.52 24.97
N ALA A 161 -5.68 0.28 24.51
CA ALA A 161 -6.40 -0.23 23.35
C ALA A 161 -6.58 -1.75 23.51
N ASN A 162 -7.56 -2.33 22.83
CA ASN A 162 -7.74 -3.78 22.78
C ASN A 162 -7.54 -4.36 21.37
N ALA A 163 -7.42 -3.50 20.35
CA ALA A 163 -7.15 -3.96 19.01
C ALA A 163 -6.25 -2.99 18.22
N ILE A 164 -5.50 -3.57 17.29
CA ILE A 164 -4.63 -2.86 16.37
C ILE A 164 -4.57 -3.64 15.06
N PHE A 165 -4.49 -2.94 13.93
CA PHE A 165 -4.14 -3.58 12.67
C PHE A 165 -3.27 -2.66 11.81
N SER A 166 -2.49 -3.27 10.93
CA SER A 166 -1.68 -2.58 9.94
C SER A 166 -1.89 -3.13 8.54
N TYR A 167 -1.76 -2.24 7.55
CA TYR A 167 -1.76 -2.61 6.15
C TYR A 167 -0.50 -2.05 5.47
N ALA A 168 0.33 -2.94 4.92
CA ALA A 168 1.69 -2.68 4.47
C ALA A 168 1.80 -2.33 2.98
N ASP A 169 0.73 -1.79 2.39
CA ASP A 169 0.75 -1.15 1.07
C ASP A 169 0.70 0.39 1.23
N PRO A 170 1.84 1.09 1.08
CA PRO A 170 1.87 2.55 1.22
C PRO A 170 1.16 3.30 0.08
N SER A 171 0.83 2.61 -1.02
CA SER A 171 0.11 3.22 -2.15
C SER A 171 -1.40 3.29 -1.91
N THR A 172 -1.91 2.56 -0.91
CA THR A 172 -3.32 2.56 -0.55
C THR A 172 -3.77 3.93 -0.04
N THR A 173 -4.88 4.41 -0.60
CA THR A 173 -5.46 5.70 -0.22
C THR A 173 -6.47 5.52 0.91
N ILE A 174 -6.32 6.30 1.97
CA ILE A 174 -7.28 6.35 3.08
C ILE A 174 -8.09 7.63 2.99
N ASP A 175 -9.29 7.54 2.41
CA ASP A 175 -10.16 8.68 2.12
C ASP A 175 -10.68 9.35 3.40
N ASN A 176 -11.39 8.60 4.25
CA ASN A 176 -11.98 9.14 5.46
C ASN A 176 -11.11 8.83 6.69
N LYS A 177 -10.08 9.64 6.91
CA LYS A 177 -9.15 9.50 8.06
C LYS A 177 -9.80 9.73 9.43
N SER A 178 -11.04 10.24 9.47
CA SER A 178 -11.73 10.59 10.71
C SER A 178 -12.77 9.56 11.17
N LYS A 179 -13.18 8.63 10.30
CA LYS A 179 -14.11 7.56 10.70
C LYS A 179 -13.39 6.50 11.53
N LEU A 180 -14.20 5.67 12.20
CA LEU A 180 -13.71 4.45 12.82
C LEU A 180 -13.75 3.30 11.81
N TYR A 181 -12.69 2.50 11.79
CA TYR A 181 -12.51 1.30 10.98
C TYR A 181 -12.52 0.11 11.93
N ASN A 182 -13.61 -0.68 11.90
CA ASN A 182 -13.83 -1.76 12.88
C ASN A 182 -13.76 -1.31 14.37
N GLY A 183 -14.15 -0.05 14.63
CA GLY A 183 -14.05 0.59 15.95
C GLY A 183 -12.69 1.26 16.23
N LEU A 184 -11.75 1.22 15.30
CA LEU A 184 -10.38 1.73 15.48
C LEU A 184 -10.15 3.03 14.71
N ILE A 185 -9.32 3.90 15.28
CA ILE A 185 -8.95 5.17 14.66
C ILE A 185 -7.80 4.91 13.69
N TYR A 186 -7.87 5.49 12.49
CA TYR A 186 -6.72 5.54 11.60
C TYR A 186 -5.66 6.49 12.16
N LEU A 187 -4.51 5.95 12.55
CA LEU A 187 -3.43 6.71 13.18
C LEU A 187 -2.53 7.41 12.15
N GLY A 188 -2.32 6.79 10.99
CA GLY A 188 -1.48 7.33 9.93
C GLY A 188 -0.66 6.27 9.19
N LEU A 189 0.17 6.74 8.27
CA LEU A 189 1.15 5.96 7.51
C LEU A 189 2.54 6.19 8.11
N PHE A 190 3.24 5.12 8.48
CA PHE A 190 4.52 5.18 9.18
C PHE A 190 5.61 4.47 8.40
N GLN A 191 6.71 5.16 8.13
CA GLN A 191 7.87 4.59 7.44
C GLN A 191 8.54 3.53 8.33
N ASP A 192 8.73 2.33 7.79
CA ASP A 192 9.37 1.21 8.49
C ASP A 192 10.67 0.76 7.83
N ARG A 193 10.69 0.51 6.53
CA ARG A 193 11.91 0.18 5.78
C ARG A 193 12.25 1.31 4.82
N GLN A 194 13.53 1.55 4.58
CA GLN A 194 13.89 2.41 3.45
C GLN A 194 13.45 1.73 2.15
N GLN A 195 12.94 2.49 1.19
CA GLN A 195 12.79 1.99 -0.17
C GLN A 195 14.17 1.48 -0.61
N LEU A 196 14.23 0.22 -1.02
CA LEU A 196 15.41 -0.28 -1.71
C LEU A 196 15.50 0.51 -3.02
N ASN A 197 16.32 1.56 -3.03
CA ASN A 197 16.70 2.20 -4.28
C ASN A 197 17.33 1.12 -5.13
N ALA A 198 16.71 0.79 -6.26
CA ALA A 198 17.29 -0.10 -7.26
C ALA A 198 18.53 0.59 -7.86
N HIS A 199 19.65 0.51 -7.13
CA HIS A 199 20.97 0.84 -7.58
C HIS A 199 21.70 -0.46 -7.89
N LYS A 200 21.80 -0.78 -9.17
CA LYS A 200 22.98 -1.33 -9.83
C LYS A 200 22.86 -1.08 -11.32
#